data_AF-A0A8C5TU06-F1
#
_entry.id   AF-A0A8C5TU06-F1
#
_cell.length_a   1.000
_cell.length_b   1.000
_cell.length_c   1.000
_cell.angle_alpha   90.00
_cell.angle_beta   90.00
_cell.angle_gamma   90.00
#
_symmetry.space_group_name_H-M   'P 1'
#
loop_
_entity.id
_entity.type
_entity.pdbx_description
1 polymer ?
#
loop_
_entity_poly.entity_id
_entity_poly.type
_entity_poly.pdbx_seq_one_letter_code
_entity_poly.pdbx_strand_id
1 'polypeptide(L)'
;MLAKKKPFTSAIVGVLVALSIIALILSLVRVEDVMLPPTVKYGLVFDAGSSHTSLFVYEWDSDKENDTAVVSQTLSCDVQGQGISSYANNPPEAGNSLRECLHKALMAVPAEKQRDVPAYLGATAGMRLLREQNSSAAEQVLAEVAKTMQEYPVAFKGAQILSGEEEGAYGWITINYLLDSFTKYSPKAHMWLRPEAANIFGALDLGGASTQITFVPKGSVMSQNKSPELTLYGYSYNIYTHSYLCYGQNEMLKRLAKELISHPCHGQGHLPLSQAAPSPIQLGLGCFQGQGTCRKGKFGNFWVYTGCTKMQALLRGQKCRGTSWNV
;
A
#
# COMPACT_ATOMS: atom_id res chain seq x y z
N MET A 1 -64.39 65.56 -8.96
CA MET A 1 -63.68 64.36 -8.45
C MET A 1 -63.31 63.47 -9.62
N LEU A 2 -62.05 63.45 -10.07
CA LEU A 2 -61.49 62.42 -10.95
C LEU A 2 -59.98 62.41 -10.66
N ALA A 3 -59.58 61.55 -9.71
CA ALA A 3 -58.22 61.52 -9.19
C ALA A 3 -57.22 61.01 -10.25
N LYS A 4 -56.10 61.72 -10.41
CA LYS A 4 -54.93 61.34 -11.20
C LYS A 4 -54.33 60.01 -10.69
N LYS A 5 -54.86 58.86 -11.14
CA LYS A 5 -54.30 57.51 -10.86
C LYS A 5 -53.37 56.97 -11.97
N LYS A 6 -53.12 57.73 -13.03
CA LYS A 6 -52.31 57.30 -14.19
C LYS A 6 -50.80 57.10 -13.96
N PRO A 7 -50.07 57.82 -13.06
CA PRO A 7 -48.62 57.65 -12.97
C PRO A 7 -48.24 56.35 -12.23
N PHE A 8 -49.06 55.89 -11.28
CA PHE A 8 -48.77 54.73 -10.45
C PHE A 8 -48.89 53.41 -11.22
N THR A 9 -49.90 53.27 -12.08
CA THR A 9 -50.07 52.09 -12.93
C THR A 9 -48.97 51.97 -13.99
N SER A 10 -48.53 53.10 -14.56
CA SER A 10 -47.41 53.12 -15.51
C SER A 10 -46.08 52.71 -14.87
N ALA A 11 -45.84 53.10 -13.62
CA ALA A 11 -44.65 52.69 -12.87
C ALA A 11 -44.65 51.18 -12.57
N ILE A 12 -45.80 50.62 -12.17
CA ILE A 12 -45.92 49.17 -11.91
C ILE A 12 -45.66 48.35 -13.18
N VAL A 13 -46.23 48.78 -14.32
CA VAL A 13 -45.98 48.10 -15.61
C VAL A 13 -44.50 48.16 -15.99
N GLY A 14 -43.85 49.31 -15.79
CA GLY A 14 -42.41 49.45 -16.04
C GLY A 14 -41.56 48.50 -15.18
N VAL A 15 -41.89 48.36 -13.89
CA VAL A 15 -41.20 47.42 -12.99
C VAL A 15 -41.41 45.96 -13.40
N LEU A 16 -42.63 45.58 -13.78
CA LEU A 16 -42.91 44.21 -14.24
C LEU A 16 -42.19 43.86 -15.54
N VAL A 17 -42.09 44.81 -16.47
CA VAL A 17 -41.30 44.65 -17.71
C VAL A 17 -39.81 44.52 -17.38
N ALA A 18 -39.28 45.34 -16.47
CA ALA A 18 -37.89 45.23 -16.06
C ALA A 18 -37.58 43.87 -15.40
N LEU A 19 -38.46 43.40 -14.50
CA LEU A 19 -38.29 42.11 -13.82
C LEU A 19 -38.38 40.93 -14.79
N SER A 20 -39.29 40.99 -15.79
CA SER A 20 -39.40 39.95 -16.81
C SER A 20 -38.19 39.93 -17.75
N ILE A 21 -37.62 41.09 -18.10
CA ILE A 21 -36.36 41.17 -18.84
C ILE A 21 -35.20 40.59 -18.02
N ILE A 22 -35.10 40.91 -16.73
CA ILE A 22 -34.07 40.36 -15.85
C ILE A 22 -34.22 38.83 -15.73
N ALA A 23 -35.44 38.32 -15.54
CA ALA A 23 -35.70 36.89 -15.47
C ALA A 23 -35.35 36.18 -16.78
N LEU A 24 -35.67 36.79 -17.92
CA LEU A 24 -35.30 36.28 -19.24
C LEU A 24 -33.77 36.29 -19.43
N ILE A 25 -33.08 37.36 -19.03
CA ILE A 25 -31.62 37.41 -19.07
C ILE A 25 -31.03 36.32 -18.17
N LEU A 26 -31.52 36.15 -16.95
CA LEU A 26 -31.05 35.08 -16.04
C LEU A 26 -31.37 33.68 -16.56
N SER A 27 -32.42 33.50 -17.36
CA SER A 27 -32.72 32.20 -18.00
C SER A 27 -31.95 31.97 -19.29
N LEU A 28 -31.50 33.03 -19.97
CA LEU A 28 -30.74 32.96 -21.24
C LEU A 28 -29.23 33.00 -21.02
N VAL A 29 -28.77 33.59 -19.92
CA VAL A 29 -27.39 33.45 -19.44
C VAL A 29 -27.25 31.99 -19.04
N ARG A 30 -26.59 31.20 -19.91
CA ARG A 30 -26.01 29.94 -19.45
C ARG A 30 -25.10 30.31 -18.31
N VAL A 31 -25.40 29.81 -17.12
CA VAL A 31 -24.41 29.67 -16.07
C VAL A 31 -23.39 28.70 -16.64
N GLU A 32 -22.41 29.22 -17.39
CA GLU A 32 -21.13 28.55 -17.46
C GLU A 32 -20.66 28.58 -16.01
N ASP A 33 -20.76 27.43 -15.34
CA ASP A 33 -20.12 27.23 -14.06
C ASP A 33 -18.69 27.74 -14.24
N VAL A 34 -18.35 28.83 -13.55
CA VAL A 34 -16.97 29.31 -13.49
C VAL A 34 -16.26 28.23 -12.70
N MET A 35 -15.88 27.15 -13.38
CA MET A 35 -15.03 26.11 -12.84
C MET A 35 -13.69 26.80 -12.62
N LEU A 36 -13.50 27.27 -11.38
CA LEU A 36 -12.17 27.56 -10.88
C LEU A 36 -11.30 26.33 -11.21
N PRO A 37 -10.05 26.52 -11.68
CA PRO A 37 -9.18 25.39 -11.97
C PRO A 37 -9.16 24.46 -10.75
N PRO A 38 -9.35 23.15 -10.93
CA PRO A 38 -9.41 22.22 -9.82
C PRO A 38 -8.14 22.38 -8.98
N THR A 39 -8.31 22.57 -7.67
CA THR A 39 -7.17 22.68 -6.76
C THR A 39 -6.50 21.31 -6.68
N VAL A 40 -5.33 21.14 -7.28
CA VAL A 40 -4.57 19.89 -7.17
C VAL A 40 -4.05 19.70 -5.75
N LYS A 41 -4.24 18.51 -5.18
CA LYS A 41 -3.71 18.04 -3.90
C LYS A 41 -2.60 17.02 -4.13
N TYR A 42 -1.76 16.84 -3.12
CA TYR A 42 -0.64 15.89 -3.15
C TYR A 42 -0.67 14.99 -1.93
N GLY A 43 0.04 13.87 -1.98
CA GLY A 43 0.24 12.95 -0.85
C GLY A 43 1.57 12.22 -0.97
N LEU A 44 2.24 11.99 0.16
CA LEU A 44 3.50 11.27 0.23
C LEU A 44 3.33 9.96 1.01
N VAL A 45 3.81 8.86 0.45
CA VAL A 45 3.84 7.56 1.13
C VAL A 45 5.22 6.95 1.00
N PHE A 46 5.84 6.66 2.14
CA PHE A 46 6.98 5.76 2.20
C PHE A 46 6.50 4.32 2.40
N ASP A 47 6.86 3.44 1.48
CA ASP A 47 6.82 2.00 1.66
C ASP A 47 8.16 1.54 2.22
N ALA A 48 8.18 1.24 3.52
CA ALA A 48 9.35 0.75 4.22
C ALA A 48 9.37 -0.79 4.24
N GLY A 49 9.75 -1.33 3.07
CA GLY A 49 9.97 -2.75 2.82
C GLY A 49 11.09 -3.38 3.65
N SER A 50 11.11 -4.72 3.68
CA SER A 50 12.20 -5.48 4.34
C SER A 50 13.58 -5.31 3.68
N SER A 51 13.62 -5.11 2.36
CA SER A 51 14.87 -5.06 1.59
C SER A 51 15.29 -3.63 1.25
N HIS A 52 14.33 -2.74 1.03
CA HIS A 52 14.53 -1.37 0.60
C HIS A 52 13.39 -0.50 1.13
N THR A 53 13.49 0.81 0.95
CA THR A 53 12.41 1.76 1.22
C THR A 53 12.21 2.63 0.00
N SER A 54 10.96 2.88 -0.39
CA SER A 54 10.64 3.72 -1.55
C SER A 54 9.63 4.78 -1.16
N LEU A 55 9.83 6.00 -1.66
CA LEU A 55 8.89 7.10 -1.56
C LEU A 55 8.07 7.20 -2.83
N PHE A 56 6.77 7.38 -2.68
CA PHE A 56 5.83 7.72 -3.74
C PHE A 56 5.18 9.05 -3.46
N VAL A 57 5.15 9.92 -4.47
CA VAL A 57 4.38 11.16 -4.48
C VAL A 57 3.19 10.95 -5.40
N TYR A 58 2.01 11.26 -4.87
CA TYR A 58 0.74 11.18 -5.56
C TYR A 58 0.14 12.57 -5.72
N GLU A 59 -0.63 12.78 -6.78
CA GLU A 59 -1.46 13.97 -6.98
C GLU A 59 -2.89 13.59 -7.37
N TRP A 60 -3.85 14.46 -7.05
CA TRP A 60 -5.24 14.32 -7.45
C TRP A 60 -5.95 15.66 -7.42
N ASP A 61 -7.05 15.78 -8.17
CA ASP A 61 -7.93 16.94 -8.09
C ASP A 61 -8.65 16.96 -6.73
N SER A 62 -8.93 18.16 -6.19
CA SER A 62 -9.61 18.28 -4.88
C SER A 62 -10.97 17.57 -4.83
N ASP A 63 -11.62 17.47 -5.98
CA ASP A 63 -12.91 16.83 -6.14
C ASP A 63 -12.76 15.31 -6.05
N LYS A 64 -13.73 14.68 -5.38
CA LYS A 64 -13.76 13.25 -5.16
C LYS A 64 -14.90 12.60 -5.92
N GLU A 65 -14.67 11.40 -6.42
CA GLU A 65 -15.69 10.54 -7.01
C GLU A 65 -16.28 9.62 -5.92
N ASN A 66 -17.53 9.87 -5.51
CA ASN A 66 -18.20 9.13 -4.42
C ASN A 66 -17.29 8.98 -3.18
N ASP A 67 -16.84 10.12 -2.65
CA ASP A 67 -15.93 10.25 -1.50
C ASP A 67 -14.52 9.65 -1.67
N THR A 68 -14.19 9.14 -2.86
CA THR A 68 -12.88 8.56 -3.19
C THR A 68 -12.20 9.36 -4.29
N ALA A 69 -10.95 9.77 -4.09
CA ALA A 69 -10.21 10.53 -5.10
C ALA A 69 -9.67 9.63 -6.22
N VAL A 70 -9.61 10.17 -7.44
CA VAL A 70 -8.86 9.58 -8.56
C VAL A 70 -7.46 10.18 -8.53
N VAL A 71 -6.47 9.33 -8.24
CA VAL A 71 -5.08 9.68 -7.94
C VAL A 71 -4.12 9.22 -9.05
N SER A 72 -3.12 10.03 -9.37
CA SER A 72 -1.98 9.66 -10.21
C SER A 72 -0.68 9.70 -9.41
N GLN A 73 0.30 8.86 -9.78
CA GLN A 73 1.65 8.92 -9.22
C GLN A 73 2.49 9.89 -10.06
N THR A 74 3.14 10.85 -9.40
CA THR A 74 3.97 11.87 -10.06
C THR A 74 5.46 11.62 -9.92
N LEU A 75 5.89 11.06 -8.79
CA LEU A 75 7.28 10.79 -8.49
C LEU A 75 7.41 9.48 -7.72
N SER A 76 8.47 8.73 -8.00
CA SER A 76 9.00 7.71 -7.11
C SER A 76 10.48 7.96 -6.80
N CYS A 77 10.91 7.59 -5.60
CA CYS A 77 12.31 7.67 -5.20
C CYS A 77 12.68 6.47 -4.33
N ASP A 78 13.64 5.68 -4.78
CA ASP A 78 14.20 4.59 -3.99
C ASP A 78 15.25 5.14 -3.03
N VAL A 79 15.07 4.88 -1.74
CA VAL A 79 16.01 5.24 -0.69
C VAL A 79 17.26 4.39 -0.83
N GLN A 80 18.43 5.03 -0.77
CA GLN A 80 19.69 4.31 -0.78
C GLN A 80 19.88 3.51 0.50
N GLY A 81 20.27 2.24 0.35
CA GLY A 81 20.54 1.35 1.48
C GLY A 81 19.50 0.25 1.62
N GLN A 82 19.44 -0.35 2.81
CA GLN A 82 18.51 -1.42 3.13
C GLN A 82 17.24 -0.88 3.77
N GLY A 83 16.22 -1.73 3.91
CA GLY A 83 14.98 -1.39 4.61
C GLY A 83 15.23 -0.92 6.04
N ILE A 84 14.34 -0.11 6.60
CA ILE A 84 14.55 0.59 7.87
C ILE A 84 14.84 -0.35 9.06
N SER A 85 14.37 -1.61 9.00
CA SER A 85 14.64 -2.62 10.03
C SER A 85 16.12 -3.00 10.15
N SER A 86 16.93 -2.77 9.11
CA SER A 86 18.37 -3.02 9.13
C SER A 86 19.13 -2.10 10.09
N TYR A 87 18.56 -0.94 10.42
CA TYR A 87 19.15 0.06 11.32
C TYR A 87 18.82 -0.20 12.80
N ALA A 88 18.37 -1.41 13.18
CA ALA A 88 18.05 -1.75 14.57
C ALA A 88 19.18 -1.44 15.58
N ASN A 89 20.44 -1.53 15.14
CA ASN A 89 21.61 -1.23 15.98
C ASN A 89 22.11 0.22 15.84
N ASN A 90 21.55 1.00 14.92
CA ASN A 90 21.84 2.43 14.75
C ASN A 90 20.58 3.19 14.27
N PRO A 91 19.53 3.32 15.12
CA PRO A 91 18.23 3.86 14.70
C PRO A 91 18.24 5.25 14.03
N PRO A 92 19.12 6.21 14.42
CA PRO A 92 19.18 7.51 13.75
C PRO A 92 19.43 7.43 12.24
N GLU A 93 20.16 6.41 11.77
CA GLU A 93 20.42 6.22 10.34
C GLU A 93 19.17 5.79 9.55
N ALA A 94 18.17 5.20 10.20
CA ALA A 94 16.88 4.92 9.56
C ALA A 94 16.21 6.21 9.10
N GLY A 95 16.24 7.24 9.96
CA GLY A 95 15.72 8.57 9.61
C GLY A 95 16.58 9.26 8.56
N ASN A 96 17.91 9.27 8.75
CA ASN A 96 18.85 9.91 7.82
C ASN A 96 18.74 9.37 6.40
N SER A 97 18.50 8.06 6.22
CA SER A 97 18.33 7.45 4.90
C SER A 97 17.18 8.07 4.08
N LEU A 98 16.11 8.54 4.73
CA LEU A 98 14.93 9.10 4.05
C LEU A 98 15.15 10.51 3.49
N ARG A 99 16.18 11.23 3.97
CA ARG A 99 16.36 12.67 3.72
C ARG A 99 16.51 13.02 2.24
N GLU A 100 17.21 12.19 1.48
CA GLU A 100 17.41 12.40 0.04
C GLU A 100 16.07 12.37 -0.71
N CYS A 101 15.26 11.35 -0.47
CA CYS A 101 13.95 11.21 -1.13
C CYS A 101 12.96 12.27 -0.65
N LEU A 102 12.96 12.63 0.63
CA LEU A 102 12.15 13.75 1.15
C LEU A 102 12.50 15.05 0.43
N HIS A 103 13.78 15.34 0.20
CA HIS A 103 14.20 16.54 -0.53
C HIS A 103 13.71 16.53 -1.99
N LYS A 104 13.85 15.40 -2.69
CA LYS A 104 13.33 15.25 -4.06
C LYS A 104 11.82 15.44 -4.14
N ALA A 105 11.07 14.92 -3.17
CA ALA A 105 9.62 15.10 -3.14
C ALA A 105 9.21 16.56 -2.92
N LEU A 106 9.91 17.31 -2.05
CA LEU A 106 9.64 18.74 -1.89
C LEU A 106 9.96 19.55 -3.13
N MET A 107 10.92 19.12 -3.97
CA MET A 107 11.16 19.76 -5.26
C MET A 107 10.03 19.52 -6.26
N ALA A 108 9.29 18.42 -6.14
CA ALA A 108 8.15 18.10 -6.99
C ALA A 108 6.84 18.77 -6.55
N VAL A 109 6.72 19.13 -5.26
CA VAL A 109 5.51 19.73 -4.69
C VAL A 109 5.64 21.26 -4.61
N PRO A 110 4.67 22.05 -5.11
CA PRO A 110 4.68 23.51 -4.99
C PRO A 110 4.82 23.99 -3.54
N ALA A 111 5.71 24.96 -3.31
CA ALA A 111 6.12 25.41 -1.97
C ALA A 111 4.94 25.83 -1.09
N GLU A 112 3.95 26.50 -1.68
CA GLU A 112 2.73 26.96 -1.04
C GLU A 112 1.81 25.82 -0.57
N LYS A 113 1.96 24.61 -1.13
CA LYS A 113 1.15 23.43 -0.78
C LYS A 113 1.84 22.47 0.18
N GLN A 114 3.17 22.54 0.31
CA GLN A 114 3.97 21.52 1.02
C GLN A 114 3.44 21.21 2.43
N ARG A 115 3.11 22.25 3.22
CA ARG A 115 2.66 22.10 4.62
C ARG A 115 1.34 21.34 4.75
N ASP A 116 0.52 21.33 3.71
CA ASP A 116 -0.78 20.66 3.70
C ASP A 116 -0.67 19.21 3.19
N VAL A 117 0.47 18.81 2.61
CA VAL A 117 0.65 17.50 2.01
C VAL A 117 0.74 16.43 3.10
N PRO A 118 -0.24 15.51 3.21
CA PRO A 118 -0.16 14.42 4.16
C PRO A 118 0.98 13.48 3.79
N ALA A 119 1.83 13.17 4.77
CA ALA A 119 2.96 12.26 4.61
C ALA A 119 2.85 11.08 5.58
N TYR A 120 2.97 9.87 5.05
CA TYR A 120 2.87 8.62 5.79
C TYR A 120 4.10 7.75 5.57
N LEU A 121 4.44 6.93 6.56
CA LEU A 121 5.35 5.79 6.37
C LEU A 121 4.67 4.50 6.85
N GLY A 122 4.55 3.54 5.95
CA GLY A 122 4.08 2.19 6.22
C GLY A 122 5.24 1.22 6.17
N ALA A 123 5.59 0.61 7.29
CA ALA A 123 6.60 -0.43 7.35
C ALA A 123 5.95 -1.82 7.32
N THR A 124 6.56 -2.75 6.57
CA THR A 124 5.97 -4.07 6.29
C THR A 124 6.66 -5.19 7.08
N ALA A 125 6.77 -6.39 6.50
CA ALA A 125 7.27 -7.59 7.18
C ALA A 125 8.66 -7.45 7.81
N GLY A 126 9.56 -6.61 7.28
CA GLY A 126 10.88 -6.40 7.88
C GLY A 126 10.80 -5.85 9.30
N MET A 127 9.95 -4.84 9.51
CA MET A 127 9.70 -4.28 10.84
C MET A 127 8.82 -5.17 11.71
N ARG A 128 7.91 -5.97 11.13
CA ARG A 128 7.18 -7.01 11.88
C ARG A 128 8.15 -8.01 12.50
N LEU A 129 9.11 -8.52 11.72
CA LEU A 129 10.15 -9.42 12.19
C LEU A 129 11.06 -8.77 13.23
N LEU A 130 11.45 -7.51 13.04
CA LEU A 130 12.24 -6.79 14.04
C LEU A 130 11.48 -6.65 15.36
N ARG A 131 10.20 -6.28 15.32
CA ARG A 131 9.36 -6.13 16.52
C ARG A 131 9.23 -7.44 17.29
N GLU A 132 9.07 -8.57 16.59
CA GLU A 132 9.05 -9.90 17.21
C GLU A 132 10.36 -10.27 17.90
N GLN A 133 11.50 -9.84 17.33
CA GLN A 133 12.83 -10.13 17.87
C GLN A 133 13.22 -9.16 19.00
N ASN A 134 12.90 -7.89 18.84
CA ASN A 134 13.24 -6.80 19.75
C ASN A 134 12.29 -5.61 19.54
N SER A 135 11.19 -5.58 20.31
CA SER A 135 10.18 -4.50 20.23
C SER A 135 10.78 -3.12 20.48
N SER A 136 11.71 -3.00 21.44
CA SER A 136 12.33 -1.71 21.77
C SER A 136 13.16 -1.16 20.60
N ALA A 137 13.90 -2.01 19.89
CA ALA A 137 14.64 -1.59 18.70
C ALA A 137 13.68 -1.16 17.56
N ALA A 138 12.57 -1.89 17.36
CA ALA A 138 11.57 -1.51 16.37
C ALA A 138 10.94 -0.14 16.68
N GLU A 139 10.60 0.11 17.94
CA GLU A 139 10.04 1.39 18.41
C GLU A 139 11.05 2.54 18.23
N GLN A 140 12.33 2.32 18.56
CA GLN A 140 13.38 3.32 18.36
C GLN A 140 13.58 3.69 16.88
N VAL A 141 13.57 2.70 15.98
CA VAL A 141 13.65 2.93 14.53
C VAL A 141 12.47 3.77 14.04
N LEU A 142 11.24 3.43 14.44
CA LEU A 142 10.05 4.23 14.07
C LEU A 142 10.11 5.64 14.64
N ALA A 143 10.63 5.82 15.86
CA ALA A 143 10.75 7.12 16.49
C ALA A 143 11.73 8.03 15.76
N GLU A 144 12.91 7.54 15.35
CA GLU A 144 13.89 8.34 14.60
C GLU A 144 13.41 8.65 13.17
N VAL A 145 12.67 7.73 12.55
CA VAL A 145 11.97 7.98 11.27
C VAL A 145 10.93 9.09 11.43
N ALA A 146 10.06 8.99 12.45
CA ALA A 146 9.02 9.98 12.71
C ALA A 146 9.63 11.37 12.99
N LYS A 147 10.66 11.42 13.82
CA LYS A 147 11.42 12.64 14.12
C LYS A 147 11.98 13.27 12.83
N THR A 148 12.61 12.48 11.96
CA THR A 148 13.15 13.00 10.70
C THR A 148 12.05 13.54 9.78
N MET A 149 10.93 12.83 9.65
CA MET A 149 9.81 13.31 8.81
C MET A 149 9.18 14.59 9.35
N GLN A 150 9.16 14.80 10.67
CA GLN A 150 8.67 16.02 11.31
C GLN A 150 9.55 17.25 11.08
N GLU A 151 10.81 17.08 10.68
CA GLU A 151 11.71 18.20 10.32
C GLU A 151 11.34 18.84 8.98
N TYR A 152 10.57 18.15 8.14
CA TYR A 152 10.19 18.61 6.81
C TYR A 152 8.83 19.33 6.82
N PRO A 153 8.60 20.33 5.94
CA PRO A 153 7.36 21.10 5.87
C PRO A 153 6.22 20.30 5.23
N VAL A 154 5.88 19.14 5.78
CA VAL A 154 4.77 18.27 5.36
C VAL A 154 3.81 18.03 6.51
N ALA A 155 2.55 17.72 6.22
CA ALA A 155 1.59 17.29 7.23
C ALA A 155 1.84 15.82 7.61
N PHE A 156 2.89 15.55 8.38
CA PHE A 156 3.20 14.19 8.83
C PHE A 156 2.05 13.57 9.62
N LYS A 157 1.58 12.40 9.17
CA LYS A 157 0.43 11.70 9.75
C LYS A 157 0.81 10.48 10.58
N GLY A 158 2.03 9.96 10.43
CA GLY A 158 2.54 8.87 11.25
C GLY A 158 3.44 7.91 10.49
N ALA A 159 4.23 7.17 11.27
CA ALA A 159 5.04 6.04 10.83
C ALA A 159 4.53 4.80 11.59
N GLN A 160 4.06 3.79 10.87
CA GLN A 160 3.41 2.62 11.47
C GLN A 160 3.88 1.31 10.84
N ILE A 161 3.83 0.23 11.61
CA ILE A 161 4.05 -1.13 11.09
C ILE A 161 2.69 -1.68 10.69
N LEU A 162 2.49 -1.90 9.39
CA LEU A 162 1.26 -2.45 8.84
C LEU A 162 1.10 -3.91 9.30
N SER A 163 -0.15 -4.28 9.58
CA SER A 163 -0.55 -5.68 9.61
C SER A 163 -0.40 -6.31 8.23
N GLY A 164 -0.33 -7.64 8.18
CA GLY A 164 -0.21 -8.34 6.91
C GLY A 164 -1.48 -8.21 6.06
N GLU A 165 -2.63 -8.12 6.72
CA GLU A 165 -3.94 -7.92 6.13
C GLU A 165 -4.09 -6.51 5.54
N GLU A 166 -3.59 -5.47 6.22
CA GLU A 166 -3.55 -4.10 5.67
C GLU A 166 -2.66 -4.04 4.42
N GLU A 167 -1.45 -4.59 4.49
CA GLU A 167 -0.51 -4.66 3.35
C GLU A 167 -1.16 -5.37 2.14
N GLY A 168 -1.78 -6.52 2.37
CA GLY A 168 -2.49 -7.27 1.34
C GLY A 168 -3.74 -6.55 0.80
N ALA A 169 -4.49 -5.86 1.65
CA ALA A 169 -5.68 -5.10 1.25
C ALA A 169 -5.31 -3.86 0.42
N TYR A 170 -4.30 -3.09 0.85
CA TYR A 170 -3.84 -1.93 0.10
C TYR A 170 -3.27 -2.31 -1.26
N GLY A 171 -2.49 -3.39 -1.37
CA GLY A 171 -2.03 -3.90 -2.67
C GLY A 171 -3.20 -4.28 -3.59
N TRP A 172 -4.25 -4.90 -3.04
CA TRP A 172 -5.46 -5.24 -3.78
C TRP A 172 -6.27 -4.02 -4.23
N ILE A 173 -6.35 -2.98 -3.40
CA ILE A 173 -6.95 -1.70 -3.80
C ILE A 173 -6.16 -1.10 -4.95
N THR A 174 -4.83 -1.03 -4.83
CA THR A 174 -3.96 -0.43 -5.84
C THR A 174 -4.12 -1.09 -7.21
N ILE A 175 -4.09 -2.42 -7.30
CA ILE A 175 -4.21 -3.09 -8.61
C ILE A 175 -5.59 -2.89 -9.24
N ASN A 176 -6.68 -2.93 -8.46
CA ASN A 176 -8.03 -2.76 -8.98
C ASN A 176 -8.33 -1.28 -9.30
N TYR A 177 -7.66 -0.35 -8.61
CA TYR A 177 -7.68 1.06 -8.95
C TYR A 177 -6.98 1.30 -10.30
N LEU A 178 -5.75 0.80 -10.47
CA LEU A 178 -4.96 0.99 -11.70
C LEU A 178 -5.55 0.29 -12.93
N LEU A 179 -6.36 -0.75 -12.73
CA LEU A 179 -7.06 -1.49 -13.79
C LEU A 179 -8.46 -0.95 -14.09
N ASP A 180 -8.83 0.21 -13.52
CA ASP A 180 -10.17 0.80 -13.62
C ASP A 180 -11.30 -0.16 -13.21
N SER A 181 -11.03 -1.09 -12.29
CA SER A 181 -11.98 -2.13 -11.88
C SER A 181 -13.04 -1.61 -10.89
N PHE A 182 -12.75 -0.54 -10.16
CA PHE A 182 -13.70 0.09 -9.25
C PHE A 182 -14.60 1.11 -9.95
N THR A 183 -14.00 1.96 -10.77
CA THR A 183 -14.66 3.06 -11.47
C THR A 183 -13.95 3.32 -12.79
N LYS A 184 -14.71 3.71 -13.82
CA LYS A 184 -14.18 4.06 -15.14
C LYS A 184 -14.93 5.25 -15.73
N TYR A 185 -14.21 6.26 -16.21
CA TYR A 185 -14.83 7.42 -16.83
C TYR A 185 -15.44 7.06 -18.19
N SER A 186 -16.69 7.46 -18.41
CA SER A 186 -17.38 7.33 -19.69
C SER A 186 -17.45 8.70 -20.38
N PRO A 187 -16.64 8.96 -21.42
CA PRO A 187 -16.71 10.22 -22.17
C PRO A 187 -18.08 10.45 -22.82
N LYS A 188 -18.80 9.37 -23.18
CA LYS A 188 -20.14 9.49 -23.79
C LYS A 188 -21.17 9.96 -22.76
N ALA A 189 -21.11 9.39 -21.56
CA ALA A 189 -22.07 9.71 -20.48
C ALA A 189 -21.61 10.90 -19.63
N HIS A 190 -20.39 11.41 -19.83
CA HIS A 190 -19.77 12.46 -19.03
C HIS A 190 -19.82 12.17 -17.52
N MET A 191 -19.67 10.89 -17.14
CA MET A 191 -19.74 10.44 -15.75
C MET A 191 -18.85 9.21 -15.51
N TRP A 192 -18.47 9.01 -14.26
CA TRP A 192 -17.81 7.80 -13.79
C TRP A 192 -18.82 6.67 -13.62
N LEU A 193 -18.48 5.48 -14.14
CA LEU A 193 -19.34 4.31 -14.12
C LEU A 193 -18.65 3.17 -13.37
N ARG A 194 -19.43 2.39 -12.62
CA ARG A 194 -18.98 1.14 -12.03
C ARG A 194 -18.89 0.04 -13.11
N PRO A 195 -17.72 -0.59 -13.31
CA PRO A 195 -17.59 -1.76 -14.17
C PRO A 195 -18.30 -2.99 -13.60
N GLU A 196 -18.56 -3.99 -14.45
CA GLU A 196 -19.14 -5.26 -14.03
C GLU A 196 -18.26 -5.99 -12.99
N ALA A 197 -18.89 -6.64 -12.01
CA ALA A 197 -18.20 -7.29 -10.89
C ALA A 197 -17.22 -8.40 -11.31
N ALA A 198 -17.38 -8.98 -12.51
CA ALA A 198 -16.45 -9.96 -13.06
C ALA A 198 -15.03 -9.39 -13.32
N ASN A 199 -14.88 -8.06 -13.32
CA ASN A 199 -13.63 -7.37 -13.60
C ASN A 199 -12.82 -7.01 -12.35
N ILE A 200 -13.17 -7.56 -11.18
CA ILE A 200 -12.40 -7.40 -9.94
C ILE A 200 -11.34 -8.49 -9.87
N PHE A 201 -10.07 -8.09 -9.75
CA PHE A 201 -8.91 -8.97 -9.74
C PHE A 201 -8.49 -9.35 -8.31
N GLY A 202 -7.86 -10.51 -8.18
CA GLY A 202 -7.09 -10.86 -6.98
C GLY A 202 -5.66 -10.29 -7.07
N ALA A 203 -5.01 -10.14 -5.91
CA ALA A 203 -3.64 -9.68 -5.79
C ALA A 203 -2.77 -10.74 -5.11
N LEU A 204 -1.58 -10.94 -5.66
CA LEU A 204 -0.51 -11.73 -5.07
C LEU A 204 0.71 -10.82 -4.94
N ASP A 205 1.22 -10.69 -3.71
CA ASP A 205 2.40 -9.88 -3.42
C ASP A 205 3.50 -10.78 -2.85
N LEU A 206 4.73 -10.65 -3.37
CA LEU A 206 5.89 -11.40 -2.94
C LEU A 206 7.02 -10.44 -2.56
N GLY A 207 7.04 -10.07 -1.28
CA GLY A 207 8.09 -9.25 -0.71
C GLY A 207 9.33 -10.07 -0.30
N GLY A 208 10.30 -9.37 0.31
CA GLY A 208 11.51 -10.01 0.84
C GLY A 208 11.24 -10.89 2.07
N ALA A 209 10.32 -10.48 2.95
CA ALA A 209 10.06 -11.14 4.23
C ALA A 209 8.67 -11.77 4.39
N SER A 210 7.69 -11.40 3.56
CA SER A 210 6.36 -12.04 3.53
C SER A 210 5.85 -12.18 2.10
N THR A 211 4.76 -12.93 1.95
CA THR A 211 3.95 -12.94 0.74
C THR A 211 2.46 -12.87 1.12
N GLN A 212 1.66 -12.21 0.30
CA GLN A 212 0.26 -11.93 0.56
C GLN A 212 -0.60 -12.46 -0.58
N ILE A 213 -1.83 -12.84 -0.23
CA ILE A 213 -2.89 -13.18 -1.17
C ILE A 213 -4.16 -12.45 -0.75
N THR A 214 -4.76 -11.72 -1.68
CA THR A 214 -6.00 -10.97 -1.44
C THR A 214 -6.96 -11.09 -2.61
N PHE A 215 -8.23 -11.42 -2.37
CA PHE A 215 -9.25 -11.52 -3.43
C PHE A 215 -10.66 -11.46 -2.86
N VAL A 216 -11.66 -11.22 -3.72
CA VAL A 216 -13.08 -11.37 -3.36
C VAL A 216 -13.49 -12.84 -3.53
N PRO A 217 -13.80 -13.58 -2.45
CA PRO A 217 -14.16 -14.99 -2.55
C PRO A 217 -15.55 -15.19 -3.17
N LYS A 218 -15.74 -16.31 -3.88
CA LYS A 218 -17.06 -16.78 -4.35
C LYS A 218 -17.59 -17.84 -3.39
N GLY A 219 -18.85 -17.71 -2.94
CA GLY A 219 -19.51 -18.70 -2.08
C GLY A 219 -19.25 -18.52 -0.57
N SER A 220 -19.56 -19.56 0.23
CA SER A 220 -19.61 -19.52 1.70
C SER A 220 -18.25 -19.60 2.42
N VAL A 221 -17.13 -19.31 1.74
CA VAL A 221 -15.78 -19.17 2.35
C VAL A 221 -15.72 -17.98 3.35
N MET A 222 -16.84 -17.27 3.51
CA MET A 222 -17.05 -16.13 4.40
C MET A 222 -16.99 -16.45 5.91
N SER A 223 -16.94 -17.72 6.35
CA SER A 223 -17.29 -18.05 7.75
C SER A 223 -16.15 -18.19 8.76
N GLN A 224 -14.88 -18.18 8.37
CA GLN A 224 -13.79 -18.50 9.33
C GLN A 224 -12.81 -17.37 9.63
N ASN A 225 -12.62 -16.41 8.73
CA ASN A 225 -11.84 -15.20 9.00
C ASN A 225 -12.70 -13.99 8.71
N LYS A 226 -12.80 -13.05 9.67
CA LYS A 226 -13.51 -11.78 9.47
C LYS A 226 -12.81 -11.01 8.36
N SER A 227 -13.30 -11.19 7.14
CA SER A 227 -12.97 -10.35 6.00
C SER A 227 -13.22 -8.90 6.36
N PRO A 228 -12.23 -7.99 6.22
CA PRO A 228 -12.51 -6.57 6.34
C PRO A 228 -13.50 -6.16 5.25
N GLU A 229 -14.57 -5.48 5.65
CA GLU A 229 -15.49 -4.82 4.73
C GLU A 229 -14.86 -3.47 4.34
N LEU A 230 -14.61 -3.28 3.05
CA LEU A 230 -14.05 -2.05 2.49
C LEU A 230 -15.12 -1.34 1.66
N THR A 231 -15.37 -0.06 1.94
CA THR A 231 -16.24 0.77 1.09
C THR A 231 -15.38 1.63 0.18
N LEU A 232 -15.49 1.42 -1.13
CA LEU A 232 -14.72 2.13 -2.17
C LEU A 232 -15.69 2.63 -3.25
N TYR A 233 -15.63 3.92 -3.58
CA TYR A 233 -16.50 4.56 -4.57
C TYR A 233 -18.01 4.30 -4.34
N GLY A 234 -18.44 4.27 -3.08
CA GLY A 234 -19.83 4.01 -2.69
C GLY A 234 -20.23 2.52 -2.65
N TYR A 235 -19.29 1.58 -2.79
CA TYR A 235 -19.58 0.15 -2.81
C TYR A 235 -18.78 -0.65 -1.78
N SER A 236 -19.45 -1.58 -1.09
CA SER A 236 -18.83 -2.50 -0.16
C SER A 236 -18.21 -3.72 -0.84
N TYR A 237 -16.99 -4.05 -0.43
CA TYR A 237 -16.23 -5.22 -0.86
C TYR A 237 -15.86 -6.06 0.35
N ASN A 238 -16.24 -7.33 0.30
CA ASN A 238 -15.81 -8.33 1.27
C ASN A 238 -14.61 -9.08 0.68
N ILE A 239 -13.42 -8.81 1.21
CA ILE A 239 -12.17 -9.41 0.71
C ILE A 239 -11.65 -10.49 1.65
N TYR A 240 -11.14 -11.58 1.11
CA TYR A 240 -10.23 -12.46 1.80
C TYR A 240 -8.83 -11.88 1.66
N THR A 241 -8.08 -11.78 2.76
CA THR A 241 -6.67 -11.42 2.74
C THR A 241 -5.92 -12.26 3.76
N HIS A 242 -4.70 -12.66 3.40
CA HIS A 242 -3.80 -13.36 4.31
C HIS A 242 -2.35 -13.03 3.97
N SER A 243 -1.52 -12.89 5.01
CA SER A 243 -0.09 -12.64 4.91
C SER A 243 0.70 -13.80 5.52
N TYR A 244 1.54 -14.42 4.72
CA TYR A 244 2.48 -15.44 5.17
C TYR A 244 3.83 -14.80 5.53
N LEU A 245 3.98 -14.41 6.79
CA LEU A 245 5.26 -13.93 7.33
C LEU A 245 6.31 -15.04 7.25
N CYS A 246 7.57 -14.69 6.96
CA CYS A 246 8.69 -15.62 6.71
C CYS A 246 8.60 -16.46 5.42
N TYR A 247 7.64 -16.16 4.54
CA TYR A 247 7.50 -16.76 3.21
C TYR A 247 7.88 -15.81 2.07
N GLY A 248 8.39 -14.62 2.40
CA GLY A 248 9.02 -13.75 1.40
C GLY A 248 10.30 -14.35 0.84
N GLN A 249 10.72 -13.85 -0.32
CA GLN A 249 11.83 -14.41 -1.09
C GLN A 249 13.12 -14.56 -0.27
N ASN A 250 13.53 -13.52 0.46
CA ASN A 250 14.78 -13.51 1.22
C ASN A 250 14.71 -14.46 2.42
N GLU A 251 13.61 -14.44 3.17
CA GLU A 251 13.45 -15.32 4.34
C GLU A 251 13.33 -16.79 3.93
N MET A 252 12.67 -17.08 2.82
CA MET A 252 12.63 -18.44 2.25
C MET A 252 14.00 -18.92 1.82
N LEU A 253 14.81 -18.07 1.17
CA LEU A 253 16.18 -18.39 0.80
C LEU A 253 17.03 -18.68 2.04
N LYS A 254 16.92 -17.86 3.10
CA LYS A 254 17.66 -18.11 4.35
C LYS A 254 17.22 -19.42 5.02
N ARG A 255 15.91 -19.73 5.05
CA ARG A 255 15.37 -21.01 5.55
C ARG A 255 15.91 -22.20 4.76
N LEU A 256 15.90 -22.11 3.43
CA LEU A 256 16.44 -23.14 2.56
C LEU A 256 17.95 -23.35 2.81
N ALA A 257 18.72 -22.27 2.89
CA ALA A 257 20.16 -22.34 3.14
C ALA A 257 20.47 -23.03 4.48
N LYS A 258 19.71 -22.73 5.55
CA LYS A 258 19.85 -23.39 6.85
C LYS A 258 19.60 -24.90 6.76
N GLU A 259 18.53 -25.32 6.09
CA GLU A 259 18.23 -26.74 5.91
C GLU A 259 19.34 -27.46 5.15
N LEU A 260 19.87 -26.84 4.08
CA LEU A 260 20.98 -27.38 3.28
C LEU A 260 22.28 -27.52 4.09
N ILE A 261 22.62 -26.53 4.94
CA ILE A 261 23.82 -26.56 5.79
C ILE A 261 23.68 -27.61 6.91
N SER A 262 22.49 -27.73 7.51
CA SER A 262 22.21 -28.73 8.55
C SER A 262 22.13 -30.16 8.00
N HIS A 263 22.19 -30.34 6.68
CA HIS A 263 22.03 -31.63 6.05
C HIS A 263 23.30 -32.49 6.22
N PRO A 264 23.20 -33.73 6.76
CA PRO A 264 24.33 -34.64 6.95
C PRO A 264 25.01 -35.12 5.64
N CYS A 265 24.66 -34.57 4.48
CA CYS A 265 25.30 -34.83 3.20
C CYS A 265 26.39 -33.81 2.83
N HIS A 266 26.60 -32.77 3.65
CA HIS A 266 27.60 -31.72 3.41
C HIS A 266 29.08 -32.20 3.49
N GLY A 267 29.32 -33.50 3.62
CA GLY A 267 30.64 -34.13 3.75
C GLY A 267 31.29 -34.62 2.44
N GLN A 268 30.68 -34.49 1.27
CA GLN A 268 31.32 -34.94 0.02
C GLN A 268 31.16 -33.94 -1.13
N GLY A 269 32.16 -33.08 -1.27
CA GLY A 269 32.56 -32.45 -2.54
C GLY A 269 31.63 -31.40 -3.16
N HIS A 270 31.67 -30.16 -2.66
CA HIS A 270 31.99 -28.93 -3.42
C HIS A 270 31.40 -27.63 -2.83
N LEU A 271 32.24 -26.59 -2.94
CA LEU A 271 32.08 -25.12 -2.81
C LEU A 271 31.43 -24.55 -1.53
N PRO A 272 32.19 -23.76 -0.74
CA PRO A 272 31.64 -23.08 0.42
C PRO A 272 30.73 -21.92 0.00
N LEU A 273 29.51 -21.90 0.53
CA LEU A 273 28.58 -20.74 0.46
C LEU A 273 29.10 -19.49 1.20
N SER A 274 30.33 -19.50 1.72
CA SER A 274 30.96 -18.40 2.45
C SER A 274 31.26 -17.17 1.58
N GLN A 275 31.02 -17.22 0.27
CA GLN A 275 31.17 -16.07 -0.64
C GLN A 275 29.84 -15.41 -1.05
N ALA A 276 28.69 -15.91 -0.56
CA ALA A 276 27.36 -15.37 -0.88
C ALA A 276 26.69 -14.61 0.27
N ALA A 277 27.32 -14.54 1.45
CA ALA A 277 26.78 -13.82 2.61
C ALA A 277 27.61 -12.57 2.89
N PRO A 278 27.19 -11.36 2.47
CA PRO A 278 27.79 -10.15 2.98
C PRO A 278 27.34 -9.96 4.44
N SER A 279 28.32 -9.93 5.35
CA SER A 279 28.21 -9.56 6.77
C SER A 279 27.53 -10.60 7.70
N PRO A 280 27.79 -10.56 9.04
CA PRO A 280 27.44 -11.65 9.93
C PRO A 280 25.92 -11.82 9.91
N ILE A 281 25.49 -13.05 9.58
CA ILE A 281 24.09 -13.47 9.58
C ILE A 281 23.52 -13.19 10.98
N GLN A 282 22.96 -12.01 11.20
CA GLN A 282 21.93 -11.83 12.23
C GLN A 282 20.78 -12.70 11.75
N LEU A 283 20.79 -13.97 12.16
CA LEU A 283 19.67 -14.88 11.94
C LEU A 283 18.45 -14.14 12.46
N GLY A 284 17.51 -13.83 11.56
CA GLY A 284 16.17 -13.42 11.95
C GLY A 284 15.52 -14.59 12.65
N LEU A 285 15.84 -14.79 13.93
CA LEU A 285 15.51 -15.98 14.72
C LEU A 285 14.01 -16.29 14.71
N GLY A 286 13.17 -15.27 14.47
CA GLY A 286 11.71 -15.41 14.31
C GLY A 286 11.29 -16.40 13.20
N CYS A 287 12.05 -16.50 12.10
CA CYS A 287 11.67 -17.35 10.97
C CYS A 287 12.19 -18.80 11.03
N PHE A 288 12.91 -19.19 12.08
CA PHE A 288 13.73 -20.41 12.10
C PHE A 288 13.31 -21.50 13.10
N GLN A 289 12.08 -21.46 13.61
CA GLN A 289 11.60 -22.44 14.60
C GLN A 289 10.91 -23.67 13.98
N GLY A 290 11.68 -24.75 13.75
CA GLY A 290 11.14 -26.12 13.60
C GLY A 290 12.14 -27.15 13.04
N GLN A 291 11.79 -28.44 13.11
CA GLN A 291 12.66 -29.59 12.78
C GLN A 291 12.06 -30.49 11.69
N GLY A 292 12.91 -31.04 10.80
CA GLY A 292 12.54 -32.06 9.80
C GLY A 292 13.63 -33.12 9.61
N THR A 293 13.28 -34.33 9.14
CA THR A 293 14.23 -35.44 8.87
C THR A 293 14.03 -36.04 7.47
N CYS A 294 15.12 -36.53 6.83
CA CYS A 294 15.13 -36.91 5.40
C CYS A 294 15.97 -38.19 5.08
N ARG A 295 15.36 -39.20 4.42
CA ARG A 295 16.04 -40.37 3.77
C ARG A 295 16.44 -40.14 2.29
N LYS A 296 17.52 -40.80 1.82
CA LYS A 296 18.07 -40.77 0.44
C LYS A 296 17.37 -41.76 -0.53
N GLY A 297 17.33 -41.43 -1.83
CA GLY A 297 16.94 -42.33 -2.94
C GLY A 297 17.74 -42.06 -4.22
N LYS A 298 17.99 -43.11 -5.03
CA LYS A 298 18.81 -43.08 -6.25
C LYS A 298 17.92 -43.31 -7.49
N PHE A 299 18.10 -42.52 -8.56
CA PHE A 299 17.38 -42.70 -9.83
C PHE A 299 18.40 -42.81 -10.98
N GLY A 300 18.63 -44.03 -11.46
CA GLY A 300 19.63 -44.30 -12.50
C GLY A 300 21.07 -43.95 -12.11
N ASN A 301 21.83 -43.39 -13.05
CA ASN A 301 23.25 -42.99 -12.88
C ASN A 301 23.43 -41.56 -12.38
N PHE A 302 22.34 -40.83 -12.13
CA PHE A 302 22.39 -39.49 -11.58
C PHE A 302 21.98 -39.51 -10.11
N TRP A 303 22.74 -38.79 -9.28
CA TRP A 303 22.22 -38.31 -8.01
C TRP A 303 21.25 -37.16 -8.31
N VAL A 304 20.00 -37.50 -8.58
CA VAL A 304 18.94 -36.50 -8.59
C VAL A 304 18.71 -36.10 -7.13
N TYR A 305 18.73 -34.80 -6.84
CA TYR A 305 18.08 -34.32 -5.62
C TYR A 305 16.60 -34.69 -5.74
N THR A 306 16.23 -35.86 -5.20
CA THR A 306 14.86 -36.23 -4.84
C THR A 306 14.38 -35.39 -3.65
N GLY A 307 14.76 -34.11 -3.62
CA GLY A 307 14.62 -33.14 -2.54
C GLY A 307 13.54 -32.09 -2.79
N CYS A 308 13.04 -31.90 -4.01
CA CYS A 308 11.94 -30.96 -4.27
C CYS A 308 10.62 -31.36 -3.58
N THR A 309 10.35 -32.66 -3.41
CA THR A 309 9.19 -33.13 -2.62
C THR A 309 9.37 -32.90 -1.11
N LYS A 310 10.60 -32.66 -0.63
CA LYS A 310 10.89 -32.27 0.76
C LYS A 310 11.01 -30.77 0.97
N MET A 311 11.22 -29.96 -0.08
CA MET A 311 10.96 -28.52 -0.02
C MET A 311 9.50 -28.20 0.31
N GLN A 312 8.56 -29.11 0.01
CA GLN A 312 7.19 -29.00 0.53
C GLN A 312 7.13 -29.00 2.07
N ALA A 313 8.14 -29.52 2.79
CA ALA A 313 8.21 -29.40 4.24
C ALA A 313 8.42 -27.94 4.71
N LEU A 314 9.04 -27.08 3.88
CA LEU A 314 9.09 -25.64 4.15
C LEU A 314 7.72 -24.96 4.02
N LEU A 315 6.80 -25.57 3.27
CA LEU A 315 5.41 -25.14 3.09
C LEU A 315 4.45 -25.74 4.12
N ARG A 316 4.88 -26.76 4.88
CA ARG A 316 4.10 -27.28 6.01
C ARG A 316 4.23 -26.27 7.14
N GLY A 317 3.11 -25.67 7.54
CA GLY A 317 3.04 -24.73 8.66
C GLY A 317 3.71 -25.32 9.91
N GLN A 318 4.95 -24.92 10.18
CA GLN A 318 5.53 -25.08 11.49
C GLN A 318 4.72 -24.18 12.41
N LYS A 319 4.02 -24.78 13.38
CA LYS A 319 3.24 -24.08 14.41
C LYS A 319 4.13 -23.01 15.05
N CYS A 320 3.98 -21.75 14.65
CA CYS A 320 4.25 -20.64 15.55
C CYS A 320 3.22 -20.78 16.68
N ARG A 321 3.65 -20.75 17.94
CA ARG A 321 2.73 -20.89 19.07
C ARG A 321 1.69 -19.77 19.01
N GLY A 322 0.46 -20.12 18.63
CA GLY A 322 -0.67 -19.21 18.56
C GLY A 322 -1.51 -19.47 17.31
N THR A 323 -2.62 -20.18 17.49
CA THR A 323 -3.66 -20.55 16.51
C THR A 323 -3.30 -21.67 15.51
N SER A 324 -4.09 -22.74 15.59
CA SER A 324 -4.00 -23.93 14.76
C SER A 324 -4.94 -23.76 13.57
N TRP A 325 -4.45 -23.93 12.35
CA TRP A 325 -5.30 -24.14 11.17
C TRP A 325 -5.14 -25.59 10.72
N ASN A 326 -6.25 -26.34 10.76
CA ASN A 326 -6.39 -27.58 10.01
C ASN A 326 -6.75 -27.20 8.57
N VAL A 327 -6.01 -27.74 7.61
CA VAL A 327 -6.41 -27.80 6.20
C VAL A 327 -7.26 -29.04 6.00
#